data_AF-A0A4Z0V408-F1
#
_entry.id   AF-A0A4Z0V408-F1
#
_cell.length_a   1.000
_cell.length_b   1.000
_cell.length_c   1.000
_cell.angle_alpha   90.00
_cell.angle_beta   90.00
_cell.angle_gamma   90.00
#
_symmetry.space_group_name_H-M   'P 1'
#
loop_
_entity.id
_entity.type
_entity.pdbx_description
1 polymer ?
#
loop_
_entity_poly.entity_id
_entity_poly.type
_entity_poly.pdbx_seq_one_letter_code
_entity_poly.pdbx_strand_id
1 'polypeptide(L)'
;MATLRPCVQKQRSDGFYPVYIWVIQNRKPGYIKTDKIVEPSAVSKTKEIRDNEVLRYCTQLISEYNRRLNLQDTSLWSVKEVISFLQTQESDASFTDYAKLHIDRMINSGHDRNAKNYKMAVQSLKSLKC
;
A
#
# COMPACT_ATOMS: atom_id res chain seq x y z
N MET A 1 -16.06 9.21 -2.82
CA MET A 1 -14.76 8.85 -3.44
C MET A 1 -13.67 9.69 -2.81
N ALA A 2 -12.60 9.06 -2.35
CA ALA A 2 -11.50 9.78 -1.71
C ALA A 2 -10.74 10.62 -2.75
N THR A 3 -10.33 11.83 -2.38
CA THR A 3 -9.45 12.67 -3.20
C THR A 3 -8.03 12.61 -2.64
N LEU A 4 -7.07 12.32 -3.51
CA LEU A 4 -5.66 12.20 -3.19
C LEU A 4 -4.87 13.28 -3.91
N ARG A 5 -3.97 13.99 -3.21
CA ARG A 5 -3.01 14.92 -3.85
C ARG A 5 -1.67 14.92 -3.13
N PRO A 6 -0.55 15.19 -3.83
CA PRO A 6 0.72 15.42 -3.16
C PRO A 6 0.72 16.76 -2.42
N CYS A 7 1.41 16.84 -1.29
CA CYS A 7 1.64 18.08 -0.54
C CYS A 7 2.92 18.00 0.29
N VAL A 8 3.46 19.16 0.68
CA VAL A 8 4.50 19.26 1.71
C VAL A 8 3.92 19.70 3.05
N GLN A 9 4.56 19.27 4.13
CA GLN A 9 4.23 19.71 5.51
C GLN A 9 5.25 20.73 6.02
N LYS A 10 5.23 21.04 7.33
CA LYS A 10 6.19 21.97 7.95
C LYS A 10 7.63 21.55 7.65
N GLN A 11 8.47 22.53 7.32
CA GLN A 11 9.90 22.34 7.11
C GLN A 11 10.54 21.73 8.37
N ARG A 12 11.43 20.77 8.16
CA ARG A 12 12.20 20.13 9.22
C ARG A 12 13.36 21.04 9.65
N SER A 13 13.99 20.70 10.77
CA SER A 13 15.14 21.42 11.30
C SER A 13 16.38 21.39 10.39
N ASP A 14 16.47 20.40 9.50
CA ASP A 14 17.51 20.26 8.49
C ASP A 14 17.28 21.13 7.24
N GLY A 15 16.17 21.87 7.18
CA GLY A 15 15.83 22.74 6.05
C GLY A 15 15.08 22.07 4.91
N PHE A 16 14.76 20.77 4.98
CA PHE A 16 13.99 20.08 3.94
C PHE A 16 12.50 20.01 4.26
N TYR A 17 11.68 19.94 3.22
CA TYR A 17 10.24 19.76 3.32
C TYR A 17 9.89 18.27 3.16
N PRO A 18 9.24 17.64 4.14
CA PRO A 18 8.77 16.27 3.99
C PRO A 18 7.52 16.22 3.09
N VAL A 19 7.47 15.20 2.23
CA VAL A 19 6.39 14.99 1.27
C VAL A 19 5.34 14.04 1.85
N TYR A 20 4.08 14.35 1.59
CA TYR A 20 2.91 13.60 2.03
C TYR A 20 1.92 13.46 0.88
N ILE A 21 1.06 12.43 0.95
CA ILE A 21 -0.18 12.36 0.20
C ILE A 21 -1.31 12.86 1.11
N TRP A 22 -1.94 13.96 0.71
CA TRP A 22 -3.17 14.45 1.34
C TRP A 22 -4.35 13.60 0.86
N VAL A 23 -5.09 13.07 1.82
CA VAL A 23 -6.29 12.26 1.61
C VAL A 23 -7.48 13.04 2.12
N ILE A 24 -8.49 13.27 1.28
CA ILE A 24 -9.77 13.82 1.72
C ILE A 24 -10.83 12.75 1.49
N GLN A 25 -11.51 12.38 2.56
CA GLN A 25 -12.66 11.47 2.52
C GLN A 25 -13.79 12.10 3.35
N ASN A 26 -14.98 12.21 2.77
CA ASN A 26 -16.16 12.77 3.46
C ASN A 26 -15.88 14.14 4.12
N ARG A 27 -15.23 15.03 3.36
CA ARG A 27 -14.78 16.38 3.79
C ARG A 27 -13.77 16.41 4.95
N LYS A 28 -13.28 15.26 5.41
CA LYS A 28 -12.28 15.17 6.49
C LYS A 28 -10.89 14.93 5.88
N PRO A 29 -9.90 15.76 6.23
CA PRO A 29 -8.53 15.60 5.74
C PRO A 29 -7.76 14.55 6.56
N GLY A 30 -6.80 13.91 5.91
CA GLY A 30 -5.80 13.04 6.51
C GLY A 30 -4.53 13.02 5.65
N TYR A 31 -3.45 12.44 6.17
CA TYR A 31 -2.14 12.53 5.54
C TYR A 31 -1.41 11.19 5.63
N ILE A 32 -0.83 10.76 4.51
CA ILE A 32 0.07 9.60 4.43
C ILE A 32 1.47 10.13 4.19
N LYS A 33 2.40 9.85 5.11
CA LYS A 33 3.80 10.26 4.99
C LYS A 33 4.50 9.39 3.95
N THR A 34 5.32 9.99 3.09
CA THR A 34 6.18 9.26 2.15
C THR A 34 7.63 9.24 2.61
N ASP A 35 8.48 8.52 1.88
CA ASP A 35 9.94 8.49 2.04
C ASP A 35 10.63 9.68 1.36
N LYS A 36 9.89 10.51 0.61
CA LYS A 36 10.44 11.64 -0.13
C LYS A 36 10.52 12.91 0.70
N ILE A 37 11.54 13.69 0.41
CA ILE A 37 11.76 15.04 0.90
C ILE A 37 12.12 15.93 -0.29
N VAL A 38 11.86 17.22 -0.18
CA VAL A 38 12.20 18.21 -1.22
C VAL A 38 12.93 19.39 -0.61
N GLU A 39 13.85 19.95 -1.39
CA GLU A 39 14.54 21.18 -1.05
C GLU A 39 13.59 22.39 -1.09
N PRO A 40 13.88 23.47 -0.33
CA PRO A 40 13.09 24.70 -0.39
C PRO A 40 13.00 25.32 -1.79
N SER A 41 14.06 25.19 -2.60
CA SER A 41 14.12 25.65 -3.99
C SER A 41 13.06 24.97 -4.87
N ALA A 42 12.74 23.71 -4.57
CA ALA A 42 11.79 22.88 -5.29
C ALA A 42 10.35 23.00 -4.76
N VAL A 43 10.07 23.94 -3.86
CA VAL A 43 8.74 24.20 -3.30
C VAL A 43 8.30 25.62 -3.64
N SER A 44 7.09 25.77 -4.16
CA SER A 44 6.51 27.09 -4.43
C SER A 44 6.15 27.83 -3.13
N LYS A 45 5.92 29.14 -3.21
CA LYS A 45 5.38 29.94 -2.08
C LYS A 45 4.04 29.40 -1.57
N THR A 46 3.26 28.75 -2.44
CA THR A 46 1.97 28.11 -2.13
C THR A 46 2.11 26.67 -1.61
N LYS A 47 3.34 26.20 -1.33
CA LYS A 47 3.66 24.84 -0.88
C LYS A 47 3.34 23.74 -1.90
N GLU A 48 3.43 24.07 -3.19
CA GLU A 48 3.34 23.09 -4.27
C GLU A 48 4.72 22.55 -4.59
N ILE A 49 4.80 21.24 -4.83
CA ILE A 49 6.04 20.55 -5.20
C ILE A 49 6.31 20.82 -6.68
N ARG A 50 7.55 21.24 -7.00
CA ARG A 50 8.02 21.47 -8.39
C ARG A 50 9.07 20.46 -8.84
N ASP A 51 9.57 19.65 -7.93
CA ASP A 51 10.48 18.56 -8.26
C ASP A 51 9.74 17.51 -9.11
N ASN A 52 10.15 17.37 -10.37
CA ASN A 52 9.53 16.46 -11.33
C ASN A 52 9.68 14.98 -10.93
N GLU A 53 10.78 14.60 -10.29
CA GLU A 53 11.00 13.21 -9.88
C GLU A 53 10.07 12.85 -8.71
N VAL A 54 9.96 13.75 -7.73
CA VAL A 54 9.04 13.58 -6.59
C VAL A 54 7.58 13.61 -7.06
N LEU A 55 7.22 14.47 -8.00
CA LEU A 55 5.88 14.49 -8.60
C LEU A 55 5.57 13.19 -9.36
N ARG A 56 6.53 12.66 -10.13
CA ARG A 56 6.36 11.36 -10.81
C ARG A 56 6.11 10.24 -9.80
N TYR A 57 6.90 10.18 -8.74
CA TYR A 57 6.72 9.22 -7.64
C TYR A 57 5.33 9.35 -7.01
N CYS A 58 4.91 10.56 -6.66
CA CYS A 58 3.61 10.79 -6.04
C CYS A 58 2.46 10.39 -6.98
N THR A 59 2.58 10.69 -8.27
CA THR A 59 1.59 10.31 -9.29
C THR A 59 1.44 8.79 -9.39
N GLN A 60 2.56 8.05 -9.40
CA GLN A 60 2.54 6.59 -9.41
C GLN A 60 1.88 6.02 -8.14
N LEU A 61 2.26 6.56 -6.97
CA LEU A 61 1.70 6.13 -5.69
C LEU A 61 0.19 6.39 -5.60
N ILE A 62 -0.26 7.56 -6.05
CA ILE A 62 -1.68 7.92 -6.09
C ILE A 62 -2.45 7.03 -7.08
N SER A 63 -1.86 6.69 -8.22
CA SER A 63 -2.45 5.78 -9.19
C SER A 63 -2.71 4.40 -8.57
N GLU A 64 -1.73 3.86 -7.84
CA GLU A 64 -1.88 2.59 -7.13
C GLU A 64 -2.94 2.66 -6.02
N TYR A 65 -2.96 3.73 -5.23
CA TYR A 65 -3.99 3.94 -4.22
C TYR A 65 -5.39 4.02 -4.83
N ASN A 66 -5.56 4.74 -5.94
CA ASN A 66 -6.84 4.81 -6.65
C ASN A 66 -7.26 3.44 -7.17
N ARG A 67 -6.33 2.67 -7.76
CA ARG A 67 -6.60 1.29 -8.21
C ARG A 67 -7.16 0.44 -7.06
N ARG A 68 -6.52 0.48 -5.89
CA ARG A 68 -6.95 -0.28 -4.70
C ARG A 68 -8.29 0.18 -4.14
N LEU A 69 -8.52 1.49 -4.05
CA LEU A 69 -9.77 2.05 -3.56
C LEU A 69 -10.96 1.74 -4.48
N ASN A 70 -10.74 1.71 -5.80
CA ASN A 70 -11.78 1.39 -6.77
C ASN A 70 -12.25 -0.08 -6.70
N LEU A 71 -11.49 -0.97 -6.07
CA LEU A 71 -11.86 -2.37 -5.88
C LEU A 71 -12.75 -2.60 -4.64
N GLN A 72 -13.03 -1.57 -3.85
CA GLN A 72 -13.76 -1.67 -2.59
C GLN A 72 -14.90 -0.64 -2.55
N ASP A 73 -16.01 -0.95 -1.89
CA ASP A 73 -17.01 0.08 -1.56
C ASP A 73 -16.53 0.87 -0.34
N THR A 74 -16.01 2.07 -0.61
CA THR A 74 -15.43 2.97 0.39
C THR A 74 -16.37 4.11 0.80
N SER A 75 -17.64 4.07 0.37
CA SER A 75 -18.58 5.19 0.51
C SER A 75 -18.78 5.63 1.97
N LEU A 76 -18.84 4.67 2.89
CA LEU A 76 -19.08 4.89 4.31
C LEU A 76 -17.79 5.01 5.14
N TRP A 77 -16.63 4.80 4.54
CA TRP A 77 -15.37 4.80 5.28
C TRP A 77 -15.01 6.21 5.76
N SER A 78 -14.50 6.27 6.98
CA SER A 78 -13.80 7.41 7.53
C SER A 78 -12.43 7.58 6.86
N VAL A 79 -11.87 8.79 6.94
CA VAL A 79 -10.52 9.06 6.44
C VAL A 79 -9.46 8.16 7.10
N LYS A 80 -9.67 7.76 8.37
CA LYS A 80 -8.75 6.86 9.09
C LYS A 80 -8.79 5.45 8.50
N GLU A 81 -9.98 4.92 8.21
CA GLU A 81 -10.14 3.60 7.59
C GLU A 81 -9.54 3.57 6.18
N VAL A 82 -9.76 4.61 5.39
CA VAL A 82 -9.11 4.78 4.08
C VAL A 82 -7.59 4.78 4.21
N ILE A 83 -7.04 5.57 5.13
CA ILE A 83 -5.58 5.64 5.34
C ILE A 83 -5.04 4.28 5.79
N SER A 84 -5.68 3.65 6.78
CA SER A 84 -5.28 2.33 7.26
C SER A 84 -5.28 1.32 6.11
N PHE A 85 -6.34 1.26 5.30
CA PHE A 85 -6.42 0.37 4.15
C PHE A 85 -5.28 0.61 3.14
N LEU A 86 -5.00 1.87 2.80
CA LEU A 86 -3.93 2.22 1.87
C LEU A 86 -2.53 1.90 2.44
N GLN A 87 -2.37 2.01 3.75
CA GLN A 87 -1.13 1.70 4.48
C GLN A 87 -0.98 0.22 4.83
N THR A 88 -2.06 -0.56 4.79
CA THR A 88 -1.96 -2.01 4.75
C THR A 88 -1.09 -2.32 3.54
N GLN A 89 0.15 -2.72 3.79
CA GLN A 89 0.93 -3.43 2.79
C GLN A 89 -0.01 -4.52 2.26
N GLU A 90 0.01 -4.79 0.96
CA GLU A 90 -0.20 -6.18 0.58
C GLU A 90 0.86 -6.91 1.40
N SER A 91 0.53 -7.38 2.60
CA SER A 91 1.21 -8.52 3.13
C SER A 91 0.99 -9.48 1.99
N ASP A 92 2.08 -9.82 1.32
CA ASP A 92 2.10 -10.95 0.43
C ASP A 92 1.61 -12.09 1.32
N ALA A 93 0.29 -12.31 1.34
CA ALA A 93 -0.34 -13.50 1.82
C ALA A 93 0.14 -14.52 0.79
N SER A 94 1.39 -14.94 0.99
CA SER A 94 2.13 -15.76 0.09
C SER A 94 1.34 -17.04 0.10
N PHE A 95 0.65 -17.30 -1.02
CA PHE A 95 -0.10 -18.54 -1.21
C PHE A 95 0.78 -19.74 -0.83
N THR A 96 2.07 -19.65 -1.13
CA THR A 96 3.08 -20.62 -0.73
C THR A 96 3.17 -20.80 0.79
N ASP A 97 3.24 -19.71 1.57
CA ASP A 97 3.42 -19.80 3.02
C ASP A 97 2.12 -20.21 3.72
N TYR A 98 0.97 -19.79 3.21
CA TYR A 98 -0.33 -20.31 3.66
C TYR A 98 -0.45 -21.81 3.38
N ALA A 99 -0.10 -22.26 2.17
CA ALA A 99 -0.20 -23.65 1.79
C ALA A 99 0.71 -24.58 2.62
N LYS A 100 1.93 -24.14 2.95
CA LYS A 100 2.82 -24.86 3.87
C LYS A 100 2.17 -25.04 5.24
N LEU A 101 1.70 -23.95 5.83
CA LEU A 101 1.05 -23.96 7.14
C LEU A 101 -0.18 -24.86 7.18
N HIS A 102 -0.96 -24.88 6.10
CA HIS A 102 -2.14 -25.75 5.97
C HIS A 102 -1.76 -27.23 5.87
N ILE A 103 -0.73 -27.57 5.10
CA ILE A 103 -0.21 -28.95 4.99
C ILE A 103 0.32 -29.44 6.34
N ASP A 104 1.07 -28.60 7.06
CA ASP A 104 1.62 -28.97 8.38
C ASP A 104 0.50 -29.24 9.41
N ARG A 105 -0.59 -28.46 9.37
CA ARG A 105 -1.78 -28.73 10.21
C ARG A 105 -2.48 -30.04 9.83
N MET A 106 -2.52 -30.41 8.55
CA MET A 106 -3.09 -31.69 8.12
C MET A 106 -2.27 -32.87 8.61
N ILE A 107 -0.93 -32.78 8.57
CA ILE A 107 -0.03 -33.79 9.13
C ILE A 107 -0.25 -33.92 10.63
N ASN A 108 -0.24 -32.80 11.36
CA ASN A 108 -0.42 -32.78 12.82
C ASN A 108 -1.80 -33.28 13.28
N SER A 109 -2.81 -33.29 12.41
CA SER A 109 -4.14 -33.83 12.68
C SER A 109 -4.34 -35.27 12.18
N GLY A 110 -3.28 -35.93 11.70
CA GLY A 110 -3.30 -37.33 11.25
C GLY A 110 -3.81 -37.54 9.81
N HIS A 111 -3.89 -36.50 8.99
CA HIS A 111 -4.36 -36.55 7.60
C HIS A 111 -3.21 -36.63 6.58
N ASP A 112 -2.21 -37.48 6.83
CA ASP A 112 -0.97 -37.56 6.05
C ASP A 112 -1.20 -37.83 4.55
N ARG A 113 -2.17 -38.69 4.22
CA ARG A 113 -2.50 -39.03 2.82
C ARG A 113 -3.03 -37.82 2.05
N ASN A 114 -3.87 -37.00 2.68
CA ASN A 114 -4.38 -35.77 2.07
C ASN A 114 -3.29 -34.71 1.99
N ALA A 115 -2.49 -34.55 3.05
CA ALA A 115 -1.35 -33.63 3.07
C ALA A 115 -0.38 -33.86 1.90
N LYS A 116 -0.12 -35.14 1.56
CA LYS A 116 0.73 -35.51 0.41
C LYS A 116 0.15 -35.05 -0.93
N ASN A 117 -1.17 -35.19 -1.13
CA ASN A 117 -1.84 -34.72 -2.35
C ASN A 117 -1.76 -33.20 -2.49
N TYR A 118 -2.01 -32.46 -1.40
CA TYR A 118 -1.88 -31.00 -1.39
C TYR A 118 -0.45 -30.54 -1.65
N LYS A 119 0.55 -31.24 -1.10
CA LYS A 119 1.97 -30.94 -1.37
C LYS A 119 2.31 -31.06 -2.86
N MET A 120 1.84 -32.11 -3.53
CA MET A 120 2.03 -32.31 -4.96
C MET A 120 1.32 -31.21 -5.77
N ALA A 121 0.07 -30.87 -5.44
CA ALA A 121 -0.67 -29.80 -6.10
C ALA A 121 0.03 -28.43 -5.99
N VAL A 122 0.56 -28.09 -4.81
CA VAL A 122 1.29 -26.84 -4.59
C VAL A 122 2.60 -26.80 -5.40
N GLN A 123 3.30 -27.92 -5.54
CA GLN A 123 4.51 -28.00 -6.38
C GLN A 123 4.18 -27.76 -7.85
N SER A 124 3.11 -28.36 -8.37
CA SER A 124 2.65 -28.13 -9.74
C SER A 124 2.24 -26.67 -9.98
N LEU A 125 1.53 -26.06 -9.03
CA LEU A 125 1.15 -24.64 -9.12
C LEU A 125 2.35 -23.69 -9.09
N LYS A 126 3.44 -24.06 -8.41
CA LYS A 126 4.69 -23.29 -8.41
C LYS A 126 5.45 -23.41 -9.72
N SER A 127 5.48 -24.59 -10.35
CA SER A 127 6.21 -24.78 -11.62
C SER A 127 5.52 -24.11 -12.82
N LEU A 128 4.26 -23.68 -12.68
CA LEU A 128 3.52 -22.97 -13.73
C LEU A 128 3.81 -21.46 -13.79
N LYS A 129 4.64 -20.93 -12.89
CA LYS A 129 5.07 -19.51 -12.90
C LYS A 129 6.38 -19.26 -13.67
N CYS A 130 6.59 -19.95 -14.78
CA CYS A 130 7.67 -19.65 -15.73
C CYS A 130 7.20 -18.67 -16.80
#